data_AF-A0A7E5VRB0-F1
#
_entry.id   AF-A0A7E5VRB0-F1
#
_cell.length_a   1.000
_cell.length_b   1.000
_cell.length_c   1.000
_cell.angle_alpha   90.00
_cell.angle_beta   90.00
_cell.angle_gamma   90.00
#
_symmetry.space_group_name_H-M   'P 1'
#
loop_
_entity.id
_entity.type
_entity.pdbx_description
1 polymer ?
#
loop_
_entity_poly.entity_id
_entity_poly.type
_entity_poly.pdbx_seq_one_letter_code
_entity_poly.pdbx_strand_id
1 'polypeptide(L)'
;MAFKMRHAYKKKILYCGVVVITLMILLHPDMNARRSYEYIEKDNIVKNLHEETAANFTSTAIVDCDYYDIIHDETSLSISIVGGDLIEGHKIKEGGEYAPSDCKPKYSTAIIVPYRDRAEELRGFLVYMHTYFHRQHIHYRIYVVEQVDSRPYNRAKLLNIGAVAAMKAGYPCLVLHDVDLLPLRPANLYACTEQPRHMSSSINKFRFVLPYLNLFGGAIAIVSKQFKQINGMSNEYFGWEGEDDDLYSRLEANDLKLCRFEPEISRYHLASHTPVKKLDMGKKAGSFTKEKMAADGLSSLQYTEVATVLHPLFTHIMVDL
;
A
#
# COMPACT_ATOMS: atom_id res chain seq x y z
N MET A 1 -49.87 -47.18 10.91
CA MET A 1 -48.46 -47.09 10.45
C MET A 1 -48.12 -45.77 9.73
N ALA A 2 -49.04 -45.16 8.96
CA ALA A 2 -48.80 -43.91 8.20
C ALA A 2 -48.52 -42.63 9.04
N PHE A 3 -49.07 -42.52 10.26
CA PHE A 3 -48.93 -41.32 11.09
C PHE A 3 -47.51 -41.14 11.68
N LYS A 4 -46.84 -42.24 12.07
CA LYS A 4 -45.44 -42.23 12.55
C LYS A 4 -44.46 -41.86 11.43
N MET A 5 -44.72 -42.29 10.18
CA MET A 5 -43.85 -41.94 9.04
C MET A 5 -43.90 -40.45 8.68
N ARG A 6 -45.09 -39.82 8.70
CA ARG A 6 -45.23 -38.36 8.46
C ARG A 6 -44.51 -37.52 9.51
N HIS A 7 -44.52 -37.95 10.77
CA HIS A 7 -43.86 -37.22 11.86
C HIS A 7 -42.32 -37.32 11.80
N ALA A 8 -41.80 -38.50 11.42
CA ALA A 8 -40.37 -38.70 11.20
C ALA A 8 -39.84 -37.88 10.00
N TYR A 9 -40.64 -37.76 8.93
CA TYR A 9 -40.28 -36.96 7.75
C TYR A 9 -40.21 -35.45 8.06
N LYS A 10 -41.17 -34.92 8.83
CA LYS A 10 -41.16 -33.52 9.27
C LYS A 10 -39.94 -33.19 10.16
N LYS A 11 -39.54 -34.10 11.05
CA LYS A 11 -38.31 -33.92 11.87
C LYS A 11 -37.03 -33.91 11.02
N LYS A 12 -36.96 -34.74 9.97
CA LYS A 12 -35.81 -34.75 9.05
C LYS A 12 -35.70 -33.47 8.22
N ILE A 13 -36.83 -32.95 7.72
CA ILE A 13 -36.87 -31.68 6.98
C ILE A 13 -36.48 -30.51 7.89
N LEU A 14 -37.00 -30.48 9.12
CA LEU A 14 -36.63 -29.46 10.10
C LEU A 14 -35.13 -29.54 10.45
N TYR A 15 -34.59 -30.74 10.63
CA TYR A 15 -33.17 -30.94 10.92
C TYR A 15 -32.27 -30.51 9.73
N CYS A 16 -32.63 -30.87 8.50
CA CYS A 16 -31.93 -30.37 7.30
C CYS A 16 -32.02 -28.85 7.19
N GLY A 17 -33.19 -28.25 7.44
CA GLY A 17 -33.36 -26.79 7.42
C GLY A 17 -32.48 -26.10 8.45
N VAL A 18 -32.44 -26.62 9.69
CA VAL A 18 -31.56 -26.09 10.75
C VAL A 18 -30.09 -26.26 10.37
N VAL A 19 -29.66 -27.42 9.88
CA VAL A 19 -28.25 -27.65 9.46
C VAL A 19 -27.86 -26.72 8.31
N VAL A 20 -28.73 -26.50 7.32
CA VAL A 20 -28.47 -25.57 6.21
C VAL A 20 -28.41 -24.14 6.71
N ILE A 21 -29.31 -23.72 7.60
CA ILE A 21 -29.29 -22.37 8.20
C ILE A 21 -28.02 -22.19 9.06
N THR A 22 -27.65 -23.18 9.87
CA THR A 22 -26.42 -23.15 10.67
C THR A 22 -25.18 -23.13 9.80
N LEU A 23 -25.14 -23.90 8.71
CA LEU A 23 -24.05 -23.83 7.72
C LEU A 23 -24.03 -22.48 7.01
N MET A 24 -25.18 -21.91 6.63
CA MET A 24 -25.25 -20.57 6.05
C MET A 24 -24.80 -19.48 7.02
N ILE A 25 -25.06 -19.63 8.32
CA ILE A 25 -24.62 -18.71 9.38
C ILE A 25 -23.12 -18.87 9.65
N LEU A 26 -22.61 -20.11 9.79
CA LEU A 26 -21.19 -20.39 10.03
C LEU A 26 -20.29 -20.10 8.82
N LEU A 27 -20.82 -20.28 7.62
CA LEU A 27 -20.16 -19.92 6.36
C LEU A 27 -20.54 -18.50 5.91
N HIS A 28 -21.37 -17.78 6.69
CA HIS A 28 -21.74 -16.41 6.37
C HIS A 28 -20.47 -15.56 6.44
N PRO A 29 -20.13 -14.82 5.36
CA PRO A 29 -18.94 -13.97 5.33
C PRO A 29 -18.88 -13.01 6.53
N ASP A 30 -20.03 -12.48 6.96
CA ASP A 30 -20.13 -11.54 8.08
C ASP A 30 -19.78 -12.13 9.46
N MET A 31 -19.91 -13.45 9.66
CA MET A 31 -19.54 -14.08 10.93
C MET A 31 -18.02 -14.19 11.11
N ASN A 32 -17.27 -14.37 10.02
CA ASN A 32 -15.80 -14.33 10.03
C ASN A 32 -15.23 -12.93 9.74
N ALA A 33 -16.06 -11.98 9.29
CA ALA A 33 -15.69 -10.58 9.06
C ALA A 33 -15.38 -9.79 10.34
N ARG A 34 -15.66 -10.37 11.53
CA ARG A 34 -15.40 -9.75 12.84
C ARG A 34 -14.01 -10.04 13.42
N ARG A 35 -13.00 -10.34 12.62
CA ARG A 35 -11.61 -10.10 13.09
C ARG A 35 -11.27 -8.64 12.86
N SER A 36 -11.87 -7.77 13.68
CA SER A 36 -11.43 -6.38 13.79
C SER A 36 -9.98 -6.38 14.26
N TYR A 37 -9.08 -5.90 13.42
CA TYR A 37 -7.73 -5.56 13.85
C TYR A 37 -7.79 -4.27 14.68
N GLU A 38 -6.80 -4.01 15.53
CA GLU A 38 -6.67 -2.71 16.20
C GLU A 38 -6.38 -1.62 15.17
N TYR A 39 -7.09 -0.50 15.27
CA TYR A 39 -6.97 0.61 14.32
C TYR A 39 -7.03 1.96 15.01
N ILE A 40 -6.48 2.97 14.32
CA ILE A 40 -6.62 4.38 14.65
C ILE A 40 -7.98 4.83 14.11
N GLU A 41 -8.83 5.29 15.01
CA GLU A 41 -10.14 5.86 14.69
C GLU A 41 -10.00 7.17 13.90
N LYS A 42 -11.01 7.47 13.07
CA LYS A 42 -11.07 8.66 12.19
C LYS A 42 -10.62 9.95 12.87
N ASP A 43 -11.19 10.26 14.03
CA ASP A 43 -10.95 11.49 14.78
C ASP A 43 -9.51 11.58 15.33
N ASN A 44 -8.82 10.44 15.43
CA ASN A 44 -7.46 10.34 15.93
C ASN A 44 -6.42 10.29 14.80
N ILE A 45 -6.83 10.31 13.52
CA ILE A 45 -5.90 10.19 12.38
C ILE A 45 -4.83 11.28 12.43
N VAL A 46 -5.22 12.56 12.37
CA VAL A 46 -4.27 13.69 12.27
C VAL A 46 -3.29 13.70 13.45
N LYS A 47 -3.76 13.36 14.65
CA LYS A 47 -2.95 13.30 15.87
C LYS A 47 -1.87 12.20 15.83
N ASN A 48 -2.10 11.12 15.08
CA ASN A 48 -1.17 10.00 14.97
C ASN A 48 -0.27 10.09 13.73
N LEU A 49 -0.49 11.05 12.84
CA LEU A 49 0.37 11.28 11.68
C LEU A 49 1.69 11.92 12.11
N HIS A 50 2.77 11.46 11.49
CA HIS A 50 4.11 11.98 11.67
C HIS A 50 4.30 13.24 10.81
N GLU A 51 4.24 14.40 11.46
CA GLU A 51 4.40 15.71 10.81
C GLU A 51 5.89 15.99 10.55
N GLU A 52 6.32 15.75 9.30
CA GLU A 52 7.66 16.11 8.81
C GLU A 52 7.57 16.44 7.31
N THR A 53 8.32 17.46 6.88
CA THR A 53 8.44 17.83 5.46
C THR A 53 9.84 17.54 4.94
N ALA A 54 9.99 17.43 3.61
CA ALA A 54 11.26 17.08 3.00
C ALA A 54 12.30 18.17 3.28
N ALA A 55 13.55 17.78 3.58
CA ALA A 55 14.59 18.70 4.03
C ALA A 55 14.87 19.88 3.07
N ASN A 56 14.66 19.67 1.76
CA ASN A 56 14.88 20.66 0.72
C ASN A 56 13.58 21.34 0.24
N PHE A 57 12.44 21.04 0.87
CA PHE A 57 11.15 21.59 0.50
C PHE A 57 10.92 22.95 1.16
N THR A 58 10.48 23.92 0.37
CA THR A 58 10.03 25.23 0.86
C THR A 58 8.67 25.54 0.25
N SER A 59 7.76 26.09 1.07
CA SER A 59 6.46 26.59 0.63
C SER A 59 6.44 28.11 0.69
N THR A 60 5.80 28.73 -0.29
CA THR A 60 5.54 30.17 -0.33
C THR A 60 4.23 30.54 0.37
N ALA A 61 3.39 29.55 0.71
CA ALA A 61 2.14 29.79 1.40
C ALA A 61 2.38 30.21 2.86
N ILE A 62 1.53 31.09 3.37
CA ILE A 62 1.67 31.67 4.71
C ILE A 62 0.97 30.80 5.78
N VAL A 63 -0.12 30.14 5.40
CA VAL A 63 -0.98 29.38 6.32
C VAL A 63 -0.73 27.89 6.15
N ASP A 64 -0.65 27.14 7.24
CA ASP A 64 -0.54 25.68 7.21
C ASP A 64 -1.83 25.04 6.68
N CYS A 65 -1.71 23.94 5.96
CA CYS A 65 -2.87 23.19 5.48
C CYS A 65 -3.69 22.65 6.65
N ASP A 66 -5.02 22.76 6.53
CA ASP A 66 -5.97 22.07 7.39
C ASP A 66 -6.38 20.75 6.73
N TYR A 67 -6.42 19.69 7.55
CA TYR A 67 -6.76 18.34 7.11
C TYR A 67 -8.11 17.87 7.66
N TYR A 68 -8.80 18.68 8.49
CA TYR A 68 -10.06 18.31 9.12
C TYR A 68 -11.11 17.87 8.10
N ASP A 69 -11.36 18.69 7.08
CA ASP A 69 -12.37 18.40 6.05
C ASP A 69 -12.02 17.16 5.23
N ILE A 70 -10.72 16.93 4.96
CA ILE A 70 -10.22 15.75 4.23
C ILE A 70 -10.47 14.47 5.03
N ILE A 71 -10.23 14.52 6.35
CA ILE A 71 -10.50 13.39 7.24
C ILE A 71 -12.00 13.12 7.34
N HIS A 72 -12.83 14.16 7.33
CA HIS A 72 -14.28 14.04 7.43
C HIS A 72 -14.98 13.80 6.09
N ASP A 73 -14.26 13.80 4.98
CA ASP A 73 -14.77 13.53 3.64
C ASP A 73 -15.27 12.08 3.52
N GLU A 74 -16.60 11.93 3.42
CA GLU A 74 -17.29 10.66 3.21
C GLU A 74 -17.53 10.34 1.73
N THR A 75 -16.90 11.07 0.80
CA THR A 75 -16.90 10.71 -0.61
C THR A 75 -15.98 9.52 -0.87
N SER A 76 -16.16 8.90 -2.03
CA SER A 76 -15.24 7.90 -2.57
C SER A 76 -14.83 8.32 -3.97
N LEU A 77 -13.56 8.13 -4.30
CA LEU A 77 -13.06 8.42 -5.63
C LEU A 77 -13.48 7.31 -6.60
N SER A 78 -14.03 7.69 -7.76
CA SER A 78 -14.49 6.72 -8.75
C SER A 78 -13.31 6.09 -9.48
N ILE A 79 -13.31 4.75 -9.57
CA ILE A 79 -12.31 3.99 -10.34
C ILE A 79 -12.37 4.28 -11.84
N SER A 80 -13.49 4.80 -12.35
CA SER A 80 -13.61 5.18 -13.77
C SER A 80 -12.59 6.23 -14.23
N ILE A 81 -11.98 6.98 -13.29
CA ILE A 81 -10.97 8.00 -13.56
C ILE A 81 -9.71 7.41 -14.21
N VAL A 82 -9.40 6.13 -13.96
CA VAL A 82 -8.25 5.41 -14.52
C VAL A 82 -8.20 5.48 -16.05
N GLY A 83 -9.36 5.48 -16.72
CA GLY A 83 -9.44 5.56 -18.18
C GLY A 83 -9.53 6.99 -18.75
N GLY A 84 -9.52 8.01 -17.89
CA GLY A 84 -9.61 9.40 -18.28
C GLY A 84 -8.25 10.07 -18.49
N ASP A 85 -8.29 11.40 -18.59
CA ASP A 85 -7.11 12.25 -18.58
C ASP A 85 -6.97 12.95 -17.23
N LEU A 86 -5.75 13.41 -16.94
CA LEU A 86 -5.48 14.25 -15.78
C LEU A 86 -6.27 15.55 -15.87
N ILE A 87 -6.94 15.90 -14.77
CA ILE A 87 -7.75 17.12 -14.70
C ILE A 87 -6.82 18.34 -14.89
N GLU A 88 -7.15 19.18 -15.88
CA GLU A 88 -6.45 20.44 -16.13
C GLU A 88 -6.34 21.29 -14.86
N GLY A 89 -5.18 21.88 -14.63
CA GLY A 89 -4.91 22.72 -13.45
C GLY A 89 -4.16 22.04 -12.30
N HIS A 90 -3.95 20.72 -12.36
CA HIS A 90 -3.00 20.05 -11.46
C HIS A 90 -1.58 20.51 -11.81
N LYS A 91 -1.02 21.45 -11.03
CA LYS A 91 0.33 22.01 -11.23
C LYS A 91 1.42 21.02 -10.78
N ILE A 92 1.43 19.83 -11.37
CA ILE A 92 2.45 18.81 -11.13
C ILE A 92 3.74 19.28 -11.80
N LYS A 93 4.82 19.33 -11.02
CA LYS A 93 6.16 19.64 -11.50
C LYS A 93 6.81 18.41 -12.10
N GLU A 94 7.78 18.64 -12.96
CA GLU A 94 8.61 17.58 -13.56
C GLU A 94 9.18 16.63 -12.50
N GLY A 95 9.21 15.34 -12.83
CA GLY A 95 9.51 14.27 -11.88
C GLY A 95 8.31 13.81 -11.05
N GLY A 96 7.10 14.30 -11.35
CA GLY A 96 5.87 13.92 -10.64
C GLY A 96 5.73 14.49 -9.25
N GLU A 97 6.33 15.66 -9.01
CA GLU A 97 6.28 16.34 -7.72
C GLU A 97 5.11 17.31 -7.66
N TYR A 98 4.39 17.32 -6.54
CA TYR A 98 3.32 18.27 -6.30
C TYR A 98 3.33 18.75 -4.87
N ALA A 99 3.00 20.02 -4.67
CA ALA A 99 2.66 20.59 -3.38
C ALA A 99 1.49 21.59 -3.56
N PRO A 100 0.59 21.72 -2.57
CA PRO A 100 -0.44 22.74 -2.59
C PRO A 100 0.19 24.14 -2.63
N SER A 101 -0.41 25.06 -3.41
CA SER A 101 0.07 26.44 -3.55
C SER A 101 -0.61 27.42 -2.61
N ASP A 102 -1.77 27.03 -2.10
CA ASP A 102 -2.69 27.79 -1.26
C ASP A 102 -2.40 27.63 0.24
N CYS A 103 -1.77 26.53 0.63
CA CYS A 103 -1.40 26.25 2.02
C CYS A 103 -0.03 25.55 2.12
N LYS A 104 0.59 25.63 3.29
CA LYS A 104 1.85 24.96 3.59
C LYS A 104 1.57 23.52 4.05
N PRO A 105 1.97 22.50 3.28
CA PRO A 105 1.69 21.12 3.64
C PRO A 105 2.51 20.70 4.87
N LYS A 106 1.90 19.91 5.74
CA LYS A 106 2.54 19.36 6.95
C LYS A 106 3.29 18.06 6.70
N TYR A 107 3.00 17.41 5.58
CA TYR A 107 3.53 16.08 5.25
C TYR A 107 4.23 16.11 3.89
N SER A 108 5.41 15.49 3.83
CA SER A 108 6.12 15.20 2.58
C SER A 108 6.33 13.70 2.38
N THR A 109 5.81 13.17 1.29
CA THR A 109 5.78 11.72 1.04
C THR A 109 6.39 11.35 -0.31
N ALA A 110 7.29 10.37 -0.32
CA ALA A 110 7.72 9.72 -1.54
C ALA A 110 6.89 8.45 -1.77
N ILE A 111 6.20 8.37 -2.90
CA ILE A 111 5.44 7.19 -3.31
C ILE A 111 6.34 6.38 -4.22
N ILE A 112 6.71 5.18 -3.81
CA ILE A 112 7.66 4.31 -4.49
C ILE A 112 6.90 3.13 -5.08
N VAL A 113 6.93 3.05 -6.40
CA VAL A 113 6.18 2.07 -7.19
C VAL A 113 7.18 1.16 -7.89
N PRO A 114 7.30 -0.11 -7.48
CA PRO A 114 8.12 -1.08 -8.18
C PRO A 114 7.38 -1.47 -9.47
N TYR A 115 8.11 -1.55 -10.59
CA TYR A 115 7.50 -1.66 -11.91
C TYR A 115 8.28 -2.57 -12.86
N ARG A 116 7.55 -3.26 -13.75
CA ARG A 116 8.04 -3.90 -14.98
C ARG A 116 6.87 -4.28 -15.88
N ASP A 117 6.93 -3.95 -17.18
CA ASP A 117 6.03 -4.42 -18.24
C ASP A 117 4.51 -4.26 -17.95
N ARG A 118 4.09 -3.13 -17.35
CA ARG A 118 2.69 -2.85 -16.95
C ARG A 118 2.22 -1.45 -17.34
N ALA A 119 2.50 -1.05 -18.59
CA ALA A 119 2.37 0.33 -19.03
C ALA A 119 0.94 0.89 -18.88
N GLU A 120 -0.07 0.07 -19.16
CA GLU A 120 -1.48 0.46 -19.03
C GLU A 120 -1.88 0.64 -17.56
N GLU A 121 -1.47 -0.28 -16.67
CA GLU A 121 -1.69 -0.14 -15.23
C GLU A 121 -0.97 1.09 -14.67
N LEU A 122 0.27 1.35 -15.11
CA LEU A 122 1.01 2.53 -14.68
C LEU A 122 0.35 3.82 -15.16
N ARG A 123 -0.10 3.89 -16.42
CA ARG A 123 -0.85 5.04 -16.94
C ARG A 123 -2.08 5.30 -16.07
N GLY A 124 -2.88 4.25 -15.85
CA GLY A 124 -4.09 4.32 -15.05
C GLY A 124 -3.84 4.73 -13.60
N PHE A 125 -2.79 4.17 -12.99
CA PHE A 125 -2.31 4.53 -11.66
C PHE A 125 -1.94 6.00 -11.57
N LEU A 126 -1.12 6.52 -12.50
CA LEU A 126 -0.67 7.92 -12.46
C LEU A 126 -1.85 8.89 -12.54
N VAL A 127 -2.79 8.66 -13.45
CA VAL A 127 -4.00 9.51 -13.58
C VAL A 127 -4.82 9.49 -12.29
N TYR A 128 -5.06 8.30 -11.74
CA TYR A 128 -5.84 8.13 -10.52
C TYR A 128 -5.15 8.76 -9.31
N MET A 129 -3.89 8.44 -9.07
CA MET A 129 -3.16 8.82 -7.87
C MET A 129 -2.89 10.32 -7.81
N HIS A 130 -2.54 10.96 -8.93
CA HIS A 130 -2.41 12.42 -8.94
C HIS A 130 -3.74 13.12 -8.65
N THR A 131 -4.86 12.63 -9.21
CA THR A 131 -6.20 13.14 -8.91
C THR A 131 -6.56 12.93 -7.44
N TYR A 132 -6.20 11.77 -6.89
CA TYR A 132 -6.41 11.41 -5.50
C TYR A 132 -5.61 12.31 -4.54
N PHE A 133 -4.32 12.50 -4.79
CA PHE A 133 -3.44 13.31 -3.93
C PHE A 133 -3.73 14.79 -3.97
N HIS A 134 -4.30 15.31 -5.06
CA HIS A 134 -4.73 16.70 -5.11
C HIS A 134 -5.73 17.04 -4.02
N ARG A 135 -6.59 16.08 -3.62
CA ARG A 135 -7.55 16.22 -2.52
C ARG A 135 -6.92 16.14 -1.13
N GLN A 136 -5.65 15.73 -1.03
CA GLN A 136 -5.00 15.45 0.25
C GLN A 136 -4.16 16.61 0.78
N HIS A 137 -3.89 17.64 -0.02
CA HIS A 137 -3.06 18.79 0.40
C HIS A 137 -1.71 18.38 1.04
N ILE A 138 -1.09 17.33 0.51
CA ILE A 138 0.26 16.88 0.90
C ILE A 138 1.29 17.29 -0.15
N HIS A 139 2.54 17.45 0.27
CA HIS A 139 3.66 17.49 -0.67
C HIS A 139 4.06 16.04 -1.00
N TYR A 140 4.16 15.71 -2.28
CA TYR A 140 4.56 14.36 -2.69
C TYR A 140 5.37 14.32 -3.97
N ARG A 141 6.02 13.18 -4.19
CA ARG A 141 6.60 12.80 -5.48
C ARG A 141 6.42 11.31 -5.74
N ILE A 142 6.11 10.94 -6.97
CA ILE A 142 6.01 9.55 -7.42
C ILE A 142 7.34 9.10 -8.04
N TYR A 143 7.88 8.00 -7.53
CA TYR A 143 9.06 7.32 -8.04
C TYR A 143 8.63 5.97 -8.61
N VAL A 144 8.83 5.76 -9.90
CA VAL A 144 8.65 4.48 -10.56
C VAL A 144 10.02 3.84 -10.71
N VAL A 145 10.21 2.66 -10.13
CA VAL A 145 11.47 1.93 -10.17
C VAL A 145 11.30 0.72 -11.09
N GLU A 146 11.86 0.80 -12.30
CA GLU A 146 11.71 -0.22 -13.33
C GLU A 146 12.87 -1.22 -13.33
N GLN A 147 12.54 -2.51 -13.20
CA GLN A 147 13.50 -3.59 -13.47
C GLN A 147 13.57 -3.84 -14.98
N VAL A 148 14.68 -3.47 -15.62
CA VAL A 148 14.86 -3.60 -17.07
C VAL A 148 15.56 -4.90 -17.49
N ASP A 149 16.13 -5.63 -16.54
CA ASP A 149 16.78 -6.92 -16.80
C ASP A 149 15.78 -8.08 -16.93
N SER A 150 16.29 -9.22 -17.43
CA SER A 150 15.49 -10.42 -17.68
C SER A 150 15.41 -11.38 -16.48
N ARG A 151 15.93 -11.01 -15.30
CA ARG A 151 15.85 -11.87 -14.10
C ARG A 151 14.40 -11.95 -13.60
N PRO A 152 14.06 -12.89 -12.71
CA PRO A 152 12.75 -12.87 -12.06
C PRO A 152 12.49 -11.53 -11.39
N TYR A 153 11.22 -11.11 -11.36
CA TYR A 153 10.86 -9.82 -10.78
C TYR A 153 11.20 -9.79 -9.29
N ASN A 154 11.83 -8.72 -8.82
CA ASN A 154 12.18 -8.56 -7.40
C ASN A 154 11.61 -7.25 -6.84
N ARG A 155 10.35 -7.34 -6.40
CA ARG A 155 9.58 -6.22 -5.86
C ARG A 155 10.28 -5.53 -4.69
N ALA A 156 10.72 -6.30 -3.68
CA ALA A 156 11.36 -5.77 -2.48
C ALA A 156 12.67 -5.02 -2.79
N LYS A 157 13.50 -5.56 -3.68
CA LYS A 157 14.75 -4.91 -4.09
C LYS A 157 14.48 -3.59 -4.84
N LEU A 158 13.46 -3.52 -5.70
CA LEU A 158 13.05 -2.27 -6.36
C LEU A 158 12.54 -1.22 -5.35
N LEU A 159 11.76 -1.65 -4.36
CA LEU A 159 11.29 -0.78 -3.28
C LEU A 159 12.47 -0.22 -2.46
N ASN A 160 13.48 -1.04 -2.14
CA ASN A 160 14.71 -0.58 -1.50
C ASN A 160 15.44 0.49 -2.32
N ILE A 161 15.56 0.30 -3.65
CA ILE A 161 16.22 1.26 -4.55
C ILE A 161 15.47 2.61 -4.53
N GLY A 162 14.16 2.58 -4.72
CA GLY A 162 13.34 3.80 -4.68
C GLY A 162 13.38 4.49 -3.32
N ALA A 163 13.40 3.72 -2.23
CA ALA A 163 13.55 4.25 -0.88
C ALA A 163 14.89 4.97 -0.70
N VAL A 164 16.00 4.40 -1.18
CA VAL A 164 17.31 5.06 -1.14
C VAL A 164 17.31 6.38 -1.90
N ALA A 165 16.74 6.40 -3.11
CA ALA A 165 16.61 7.62 -3.91
C ALA A 165 15.77 8.69 -3.19
N ALA A 166 14.59 8.32 -2.67
CA ALA A 166 13.69 9.21 -1.94
C ALA A 166 14.33 9.77 -0.66
N MET A 167 15.01 8.92 0.12
CA MET A 167 15.71 9.33 1.34
C MET A 167 16.86 10.29 1.03
N LYS A 168 17.58 10.08 -0.08
CA LYS A 168 18.64 10.99 -0.54
C LYS A 168 18.07 12.35 -0.98
N ALA A 169 16.86 12.36 -1.55
CA ALA A 169 16.12 13.58 -1.86
C ALA A 169 15.52 14.26 -0.60
N GLY A 170 15.66 13.65 0.57
CA GLY A 170 15.27 14.23 1.86
C GLY A 170 13.82 13.99 2.25
N TYR A 171 13.10 13.05 1.61
CA TYR A 171 11.74 12.71 2.00
C TYR A 171 11.72 11.95 3.34
N PRO A 172 10.93 12.40 4.33
CA PRO A 172 10.85 11.77 5.65
C PRO A 172 9.89 10.58 5.68
N CYS A 173 8.89 10.56 4.79
CA CYS A 173 7.93 9.49 4.68
C CYS A 173 8.07 8.72 3.36
N LEU A 174 8.11 7.40 3.45
CA LEU A 174 8.16 6.48 2.33
C LEU A 174 6.83 5.73 2.25
N VAL A 175 6.17 5.78 1.10
CA VAL A 175 5.01 4.94 0.80
C VAL A 175 5.44 3.90 -0.23
N LEU A 176 5.56 2.64 0.18
CA LEU A 176 5.87 1.52 -0.73
C LEU A 176 4.55 1.00 -1.30
N HIS A 177 4.41 0.99 -2.62
CA HIS A 177 3.09 0.95 -3.23
C HIS A 177 3.02 0.09 -4.49
N ASP A 178 2.11 -0.88 -4.52
CA ASP A 178 1.82 -1.65 -5.72
C ASP A 178 1.07 -0.81 -6.76
N VAL A 179 1.46 -0.92 -8.03
CA VAL A 179 0.88 -0.11 -9.13
C VAL A 179 -0.61 -0.38 -9.39
N ASP A 180 -1.14 -1.51 -8.93
CA ASP A 180 -2.52 -1.95 -9.19
C ASP A 180 -3.48 -1.72 -7.99
N LEU A 181 -3.02 -1.10 -6.92
CA LEU A 181 -3.85 -0.74 -5.77
C LEU A 181 -4.29 0.72 -5.83
N LEU A 182 -5.58 0.98 -5.72
CA LEU A 182 -6.15 2.33 -5.79
C LEU A 182 -6.96 2.64 -4.53
N PRO A 183 -6.56 3.64 -3.71
CA PRO A 183 -7.27 4.01 -2.49
C PRO A 183 -8.62 4.65 -2.80
N LEU A 184 -9.67 4.31 -2.05
CA LEU A 184 -11.02 4.81 -2.32
C LEU A 184 -11.41 6.07 -1.55
N ARG A 185 -10.89 6.26 -0.33
CA ARG A 185 -11.31 7.31 0.61
C ARG A 185 -10.24 8.38 0.78
N PRO A 186 -10.50 9.66 0.48
CA PRO A 186 -9.51 10.75 0.66
C PRO A 186 -8.93 10.83 2.08
N ALA A 187 -9.74 10.50 3.10
CA ALA A 187 -9.33 10.40 4.50
C ALA A 187 -8.18 9.40 4.77
N ASN A 188 -7.90 8.49 3.83
CA ASN A 188 -6.72 7.65 3.86
C ASN A 188 -5.50 8.47 3.41
N LEU A 189 -5.10 9.42 4.26
CA LEU A 189 -4.03 10.37 3.97
C LEU A 189 -2.71 9.63 3.69
N TYR A 190 -2.02 9.97 2.60
CA TYR A 190 -0.73 9.39 2.22
C TYR A 190 0.41 10.08 2.98
N ALA A 191 0.36 9.91 4.29
CA ALA A 191 1.36 10.36 5.24
C ALA A 191 1.69 9.22 6.21
N CYS A 192 2.90 9.27 6.75
CA CYS A 192 3.37 8.31 7.72
C CYS A 192 2.74 8.59 9.08
N THR A 193 2.70 7.55 9.92
CA THR A 193 2.43 7.68 11.35
C THR A 193 3.72 7.44 12.12
N GLU A 194 3.71 7.66 13.44
CA GLU A 194 4.85 7.32 14.32
C GLU A 194 5.20 5.83 14.28
N GLN A 195 4.27 4.98 13.88
CA GLN A 195 4.46 3.55 13.66
C GLN A 195 4.37 3.20 12.17
N PRO A 196 5.00 2.11 11.68
CA PRO A 196 4.79 1.65 10.31
C PRO A 196 3.31 1.31 10.06
N ARG A 197 2.76 1.85 8.98
CA ARG A 197 1.32 1.80 8.70
C ARG A 197 1.02 0.92 7.51
N HIS A 198 0.16 -0.08 7.70
CA HIS A 198 -0.43 -0.82 6.59
C HIS A 198 -1.64 -0.04 6.08
N MET A 199 -1.54 0.55 4.88
CA MET A 199 -2.55 1.43 4.32
C MET A 199 -3.66 0.66 3.61
N SER A 200 -3.32 -0.43 2.91
CA SER A 200 -4.23 -1.27 2.14
C SER A 200 -4.80 -2.45 2.92
N SER A 201 -5.21 -2.26 4.16
CA SER A 201 -5.72 -3.36 5.00
C SER A 201 -7.12 -3.87 4.63
N SER A 202 -7.81 -3.18 3.71
CA SER A 202 -9.19 -3.48 3.31
C SER A 202 -9.28 -3.45 1.78
N ILE A 203 -9.12 -4.60 1.11
CA ILE A 203 -9.06 -4.68 -0.37
C ILE A 203 -10.30 -5.39 -0.92
N ASN A 204 -10.86 -4.86 -2.01
CA ASN A 204 -12.04 -5.43 -2.69
C ASN A 204 -11.91 -6.93 -3.04
N LYS A 205 -10.71 -7.39 -3.47
CA LYS A 205 -10.42 -8.81 -3.77
C LYS A 205 -10.73 -9.73 -2.59
N PHE A 206 -10.53 -9.24 -1.37
CA PHE A 206 -10.81 -9.96 -0.13
C PHE A 206 -12.13 -9.52 0.51
N ARG A 207 -13.03 -8.92 -0.28
CA ARG A 207 -14.33 -8.37 0.18
C ARG A 207 -14.15 -7.39 1.34
N PHE A 208 -13.08 -6.60 1.31
CA PHE A 208 -12.75 -5.62 2.36
C PHE A 208 -12.49 -6.25 3.74
N VAL A 209 -12.10 -7.53 3.77
CA VAL A 209 -11.71 -8.24 4.99
C VAL A 209 -10.20 -8.50 4.94
N LEU A 210 -9.50 -8.15 6.02
CA LEU A 210 -8.07 -8.41 6.16
C LEU A 210 -7.83 -9.94 6.21
N PRO A 211 -7.02 -10.53 5.30
CA PRO A 211 -6.80 -11.98 5.26
C PRO A 211 -6.17 -12.55 6.55
N TYR A 212 -5.17 -11.87 7.11
CA TYR A 212 -4.48 -12.25 8.33
C TYR A 212 -3.81 -11.03 9.01
N LEU A 213 -3.60 -11.10 10.32
CA LEU A 213 -3.24 -9.92 11.15
C LEU A 213 -1.84 -9.37 10.87
N ASN A 214 -0.90 -10.22 10.49
CA ASN A 214 0.47 -9.85 10.14
C ASN A 214 0.66 -9.48 8.67
N LEU A 215 -0.41 -9.39 7.86
CA LEU A 215 -0.30 -8.94 6.48
C LEU A 215 0.20 -7.49 6.44
N PHE A 216 1.31 -7.27 5.74
CA PHE A 216 2.01 -6.00 5.63
C PHE A 216 2.52 -5.75 4.19
N GLY A 217 1.65 -6.00 3.21
CA GLY A 217 1.91 -5.84 1.78
C GLY A 217 0.98 -4.83 1.11
N GLY A 218 1.09 -4.69 -0.21
CA GLY A 218 0.25 -3.77 -0.99
C GLY A 218 0.74 -2.32 -0.94
N ALA A 219 0.07 -1.49 -0.15
CA ALA A 219 0.44 -0.12 0.13
C ALA A 219 0.76 0.04 1.63
N ILE A 220 1.99 0.46 1.93
CA ILE A 220 2.46 0.71 3.29
C ILE A 220 3.13 2.07 3.40
N ALA A 221 3.04 2.72 4.57
CA ALA A 221 3.78 3.93 4.88
C ALA A 221 4.76 3.67 6.03
N ILE A 222 6.00 4.12 5.89
CA ILE A 222 7.04 3.97 6.90
C ILE A 222 7.96 5.18 6.90
N VAL A 223 8.32 5.66 8.09
CA VAL A 223 9.25 6.78 8.22
C VAL A 223 10.63 6.35 7.72
N SER A 224 11.30 7.20 6.95
CA SER A 224 12.63 6.94 6.38
C SER A 224 13.65 6.45 7.42
N LYS A 225 13.61 7.00 8.64
CA LYS A 225 14.47 6.58 9.75
C LYS A 225 14.17 5.14 10.19
N GLN A 226 12.90 4.76 10.26
CA GLN A 226 12.47 3.39 10.60
C GLN A 226 12.84 2.40 9.50
N PHE A 227 12.66 2.77 8.23
CA PHE A 227 13.05 1.92 7.10
C PHE A 227 14.56 1.65 7.09
N LYS A 228 15.38 2.66 7.42
CA LYS A 228 16.83 2.47 7.63
C LYS A 228 17.14 1.58 8.83
N GLN A 229 16.44 1.76 9.95
CA GLN A 229 16.64 0.99 11.18
C GLN A 229 16.47 -0.51 10.95
N ILE A 230 15.47 -0.91 10.14
CA ILE A 230 15.20 -2.32 9.85
C ILE A 230 16.04 -2.89 8.69
N ASN A 231 17.02 -2.12 8.21
CA ASN A 231 17.81 -2.43 7.01
C ASN A 231 16.95 -2.62 5.74
N GLY A 232 15.82 -1.90 5.61
CA GLY A 232 14.88 -2.06 4.50
C GLY A 232 14.32 -3.47 4.35
N MET A 233 13.93 -3.84 3.12
CA MET A 233 13.39 -5.15 2.77
C MET A 233 14.49 -6.13 2.35
N SER A 234 14.21 -7.44 2.33
CA SER A 234 15.13 -8.44 1.78
C SER A 234 15.35 -8.27 0.28
N ASN A 235 16.59 -8.43 -0.20
CA ASN A 235 16.89 -8.40 -1.64
C ASN A 235 16.81 -9.79 -2.29
N GLU A 236 16.48 -10.85 -1.55
CA GLU A 236 16.60 -12.24 -2.02
C GLU A 236 15.33 -12.78 -2.72
N TYR A 237 14.20 -12.05 -2.67
CA TYR A 237 12.89 -12.51 -3.16
C TYR A 237 12.72 -12.33 -4.69
N PHE A 238 13.43 -13.15 -5.47
CA PHE A 238 13.33 -13.19 -6.94
C PHE A 238 12.20 -14.11 -7.41
N GLY A 239 11.06 -13.54 -7.82
CA GLY A 239 9.91 -14.29 -8.37
C GLY A 239 9.12 -15.12 -7.34
N TRP A 240 9.41 -14.97 -6.04
CA TRP A 240 8.74 -15.65 -4.94
C TRP A 240 7.91 -14.68 -4.11
N GLU A 241 6.78 -15.17 -3.61
CA GLU A 241 5.95 -14.49 -2.61
C GLU A 241 6.57 -14.63 -1.20
N GLY A 242 6.33 -13.65 -0.32
CA GLY A 242 6.67 -13.71 1.11
C GLY A 242 7.64 -12.63 1.58
N GLU A 243 8.02 -11.71 0.71
CA GLU A 243 8.83 -10.54 1.04
C GLU A 243 8.11 -9.59 2.01
N ASP A 244 6.77 -9.52 1.92
CA ASP A 244 5.95 -8.71 2.83
C ASP A 244 5.91 -9.31 4.26
N ASP A 245 5.92 -10.65 4.37
CA ASP A 245 5.97 -11.35 5.66
C ASP A 245 7.39 -11.25 6.29
N ASP A 246 8.44 -11.24 5.46
CA ASP A 246 9.82 -10.94 5.92
C ASP A 246 9.91 -9.49 6.42
N LEU A 247 9.37 -8.53 5.68
CA LEU A 247 9.30 -7.13 6.11
C LEU A 247 8.56 -6.99 7.45
N TYR A 248 7.42 -7.65 7.62
CA TYR A 248 6.72 -7.70 8.91
C TYR A 248 7.63 -8.25 10.03
N SER A 249 8.34 -9.34 9.78
CA SER A 249 9.25 -9.95 10.75
C SER A 249 10.41 -9.02 11.14
N ARG A 250 10.90 -8.20 10.18
CA ARG A 250 11.91 -7.16 10.46
C ARG A 250 11.39 -6.05 11.36
N LEU A 251 10.12 -5.66 11.21
CA LEU A 251 9.48 -4.70 12.11
C LEU A 251 9.39 -5.26 13.53
N GLU A 252 8.88 -6.48 13.68
CA GLU A 252 8.79 -7.14 14.99
C GLU A 252 10.16 -7.29 15.66
N ALA A 253 11.19 -7.64 14.90
CA ALA A 253 12.55 -7.78 15.42
C ALA A 253 13.19 -6.47 15.91
N ASN A 254 12.61 -5.32 15.54
CA ASN A 254 13.04 -3.96 15.90
C ASN A 254 12.01 -3.23 16.78
N ASP A 255 11.07 -3.96 17.38
CA ASP A 255 10.02 -3.44 18.27
C ASP A 255 9.13 -2.36 17.62
N LEU A 256 9.03 -2.37 16.29
CA LEU A 256 8.14 -1.49 15.54
C LEU A 256 6.80 -2.20 15.36
N LYS A 257 5.75 -1.63 15.96
CA LYS A 257 4.41 -2.21 15.90
C LYS A 257 3.67 -1.67 14.71
N LEU A 258 3.11 -2.54 13.88
CA LEU A 258 2.29 -2.10 12.76
C LEU A 258 1.04 -1.34 13.28
N CYS A 259 0.59 -0.32 12.56
CA CYS A 259 -0.71 0.32 12.79
C CYS A 259 -1.56 0.34 11.50
N ARG A 260 -2.86 0.58 11.66
CA ARG A 260 -3.83 0.67 10.57
C ARG A 260 -4.85 1.76 10.88
N PHE A 261 -5.47 2.32 9.84
CA PHE A 261 -6.69 3.10 10.03
C PHE A 261 -7.89 2.17 10.01
N GLU A 262 -9.05 2.70 10.38
CA GLU A 262 -10.28 1.93 10.36
C GLU A 262 -10.56 1.30 8.97
N PRO A 263 -11.26 0.15 8.91
CA PRO A 263 -11.45 -0.60 7.67
C PRO A 263 -12.15 0.16 6.55
N GLU A 264 -13.03 1.12 6.88
CA GLU A 264 -13.76 1.94 5.91
C GLU A 264 -12.83 2.92 5.19
N ILE A 265 -11.95 3.60 5.94
CA ILE A 265 -10.94 4.51 5.40
C ILE A 265 -9.87 3.74 4.63
N SER A 266 -9.50 2.55 5.10
CA SER A 266 -8.43 1.75 4.52
C SER A 266 -8.83 0.97 3.25
N ARG A 267 -9.96 1.32 2.61
CA ARG A 267 -10.48 0.63 1.43
C ARG A 267 -9.67 0.91 0.17
N TYR A 268 -9.28 -0.16 -0.52
CA TYR A 268 -8.61 -0.14 -1.81
C TYR A 268 -9.35 -0.99 -2.85
N HIS A 269 -9.31 -0.52 -4.08
CA HIS A 269 -9.63 -1.31 -5.26
C HIS A 269 -8.34 -1.89 -5.84
N LEU A 270 -8.26 -3.20 -5.93
CA LEU A 270 -7.27 -3.88 -6.76
C LEU A 270 -7.74 -3.87 -8.20
N ALA A 271 -7.02 -3.15 -9.06
CA ALA A 271 -7.25 -3.12 -10.49
C ALA A 271 -7.01 -4.52 -11.07
N SER A 272 -7.92 -4.97 -11.93
CA SER A 272 -7.84 -6.30 -12.52
C SER A 272 -6.68 -6.34 -13.51
N HIS A 273 -5.71 -7.22 -13.27
CA HIS A 273 -4.66 -7.54 -14.22
C HIS A 273 -4.71 -9.02 -14.60
N THR A 274 -4.29 -9.35 -15.82
CA THR A 274 -4.14 -10.75 -16.23
C THR A 274 -3.08 -11.39 -15.34
N PRO A 275 -3.39 -12.49 -14.63
CA PRO A 275 -2.38 -13.17 -13.82
C PRO A 275 -1.18 -13.49 -14.68
N VAL A 276 -0.01 -12.95 -14.31
CA VAL A 276 1.24 -13.29 -15.01
C VAL A 276 1.43 -14.78 -14.84
N LYS A 277 1.69 -15.52 -15.94
CA LYS A 277 2.06 -16.93 -15.86
C LYS A 277 3.24 -17.02 -14.88
N LYS A 278 3.12 -17.87 -13.85
CA LYS A 278 4.24 -18.14 -12.93
C LYS A 278 5.45 -18.55 -13.77
N LEU A 279 6.39 -17.63 -13.94
CA LEU A 279 7.69 -17.94 -14.54
C LEU A 279 8.46 -18.83 -13.57
N ASP A 280 9.54 -19.43 -14.07
CA ASP A 280 10.45 -20.26 -13.29
C ASP A 280 10.80 -19.54 -11.98
N MET A 281 10.27 -20.07 -10.87
CA MET A 281 10.49 -19.46 -9.57
C MET A 281 11.94 -19.75 -9.22
N GLY A 282 12.73 -18.70 -8.95
CA GLY A 282 14.17 -18.83 -8.69
C GLY A 282 14.47 -19.67 -7.44
N LYS A 283 15.60 -19.46 -6.76
CA LYS A 283 15.79 -20.12 -5.47
C LYS A 283 14.83 -19.52 -4.42
N LYS A 284 14.06 -20.36 -3.73
CA LYS A 284 13.17 -19.90 -2.64
C LYS A 284 13.98 -19.16 -1.59
N ALA A 285 13.58 -17.93 -1.26
CA ALA A 285 14.14 -17.20 -0.13
C ALA A 285 13.91 -18.01 1.15
N GLY A 286 14.96 -18.18 1.95
CA GLY A 286 14.83 -18.90 3.22
C GLY A 286 14.09 -18.06 4.26
N SER A 287 13.54 -18.69 5.29
CA SER A 287 12.85 -17.99 6.38
C SER A 287 13.68 -16.86 7.00
N PHE A 288 12.97 -15.85 7.52
CA PHE A 288 13.52 -14.73 8.27
C PHE A 288 14.38 -15.19 9.45
N THR A 289 15.50 -14.49 9.67
CA THR A 289 16.33 -14.55 10.88
C THR A 289 16.95 -13.17 11.11
N LYS A 290 17.32 -12.82 12.36
CA LYS A 290 17.95 -11.53 12.66
C LYS A 290 19.32 -11.40 11.98
N GLU A 291 20.04 -12.51 11.86
CA GLU A 291 21.33 -12.59 11.18
C GLU A 291 21.20 -12.27 9.69
N LYS A 292 20.18 -12.83 9.02
CA LYS A 292 19.88 -12.49 7.63
C LYS A 292 19.46 -11.04 7.48
N MET A 293 18.59 -10.51 8.34
CA MET A 293 18.19 -9.10 8.28
C MET A 293 19.41 -8.16 8.35
N ALA A 294 20.40 -8.49 9.18
CA ALA A 294 21.63 -7.69 9.29
C ALA A 294 22.50 -7.77 8.02
N ALA A 295 22.54 -8.93 7.35
CA ALA A 295 23.36 -9.17 6.16
C ALA A 295 22.67 -8.81 4.83
N ASP A 296 21.34 -8.87 4.78
CA ASP A 296 20.52 -8.68 3.58
C ASP A 296 19.52 -7.54 3.76
N GLY A 297 19.68 -6.49 2.96
CA GLY A 297 18.81 -5.33 2.96
C GLY A 297 19.45 -4.11 2.30
N LEU A 298 19.22 -2.92 2.83
CA LEU A 298 19.84 -1.69 2.33
C LEU A 298 21.37 -1.74 2.36
N SER A 299 21.95 -2.35 3.39
CA SER A 299 23.40 -2.48 3.58
C SER A 299 24.10 -3.30 2.50
N SER A 300 23.37 -4.20 1.82
CA SER A 300 23.87 -5.09 0.77
C SER A 300 23.18 -4.88 -0.58
N LEU A 301 22.48 -3.74 -0.73
CA LEU A 301 21.75 -3.40 -1.94
C LEU A 301 22.73 -3.17 -3.11
N GLN A 302 22.74 -4.10 -4.07
CA GLN A 302 23.54 -4.03 -5.29
C GLN A 302 22.65 -4.00 -6.52
N TYR A 303 22.90 -3.05 -7.42
CA TYR A 303 22.22 -2.90 -8.71
C TYR A 303 23.06 -1.95 -9.59
N THR A 304 22.79 -1.95 -10.89
CA THR A 304 23.30 -0.95 -11.82
C THR A 304 22.16 -0.02 -12.20
N GLU A 305 22.32 1.29 -11.92
CA GLU A 305 21.40 2.30 -12.44
C GLU A 305 21.68 2.49 -13.93
N VAL A 306 20.67 2.20 -14.76
CA VAL A 306 20.75 2.39 -16.22
C VAL A 306 20.47 3.85 -16.57
N ALA A 307 19.42 4.41 -16.00
CA ALA A 307 19.08 5.82 -16.16
C ALA A 307 18.07 6.29 -15.11
N THR A 308 18.13 7.58 -14.79
CA THR A 308 17.08 8.29 -14.06
C THR A 308 16.51 9.40 -14.95
N VAL A 309 15.21 9.39 -15.20
CA VAL A 309 14.51 10.35 -16.08
C VAL A 309 13.36 11.02 -15.30
N LEU A 310 13.28 12.34 -15.38
CA LEU A 310 12.16 13.09 -14.82
C LEU A 310 11.07 13.23 -15.89
N HIS A 311 10.01 12.42 -15.79
CA HIS A 311 8.82 12.60 -16.63
C HIS A 311 7.87 13.61 -15.99
N PRO A 312 6.90 14.17 -16.75
CA PRO A 312 5.95 15.13 -16.18
C PRO A 312 5.20 14.62 -14.94
N LEU A 313 4.93 13.32 -14.87
CA LEU A 313 4.07 12.72 -13.83
C LEU A 313 4.84 11.83 -12.82
N PHE A 314 6.10 11.52 -13.07
CA PHE A 314 6.87 10.66 -12.17
C PHE A 314 8.37 10.76 -12.43
N THR A 315 9.15 10.39 -11.43
CA THR A 315 10.59 10.15 -11.56
C THR A 315 10.78 8.68 -11.91
N HIS A 316 11.41 8.39 -13.04
CA HIS A 316 11.64 7.04 -13.53
C HIS A 316 13.08 6.61 -13.28
N ILE A 317 13.27 5.56 -12.48
CA ILE A 317 14.58 4.99 -12.16
C ILE A 317 14.63 3.60 -12.79
N MET A 318 15.41 3.45 -13.85
CA MET A 318 15.60 2.18 -14.56
C MET A 318 16.86 1.48 -14.02
N VAL A 319 16.72 0.21 -13.63
CA VAL A 319 17.79 -0.56 -12.97
C VAL A 319 17.93 -1.99 -13.49
N ASP A 320 19.17 -2.48 -13.46
CA ASP A 320 19.56 -3.87 -13.66
C ASP A 320 20.02 -4.46 -12.31
N LEU A 321 19.32 -5.50 -11.81
CA LEU A 321 19.28 -5.93 -10.40
C LEU A 321 20.28 -6.98 -9.94
#